data_AF-A0A352FDY0-F1
#
_entry.id   AF-A0A352FDY0-F1
#
_cell.length_a   1.000
_cell.length_b   1.000
_cell.length_c   1.000
_cell.angle_alpha   90.00
_cell.angle_beta   90.00
_cell.angle_gamma   90.00
#
_symmetry.space_group_name_H-M   'P 1'
#
loop_
_entity.id
_entity.type
_entity.pdbx_description
1 polymer ?
#
loop_
_entity_poly.entity_id
_entity_poly.type
_entity_poly.pdbx_seq_one_letter_code
_entity_poly.pdbx_strand_id
1 'polypeptide(L)'
;MTADGRPQKSDIGRWLKENPLPEQEGLDAFGVPEELFLLHELTGLEKQADRFIRTLVAEDQKLLFYISRDLAPDLIREVLPFDSPEQYWIRKEQLMQGLQKSFGRDITAEPGNDLITAVTHVFMIREKLAEMILVEADVQEKETEKIRNKRRARVCLLSAPVILLLAFVFIYPALKKPDILSLFAQYKTTFQADTTAIDTTQYAGNRFYQAMDFFLSDELPQARTLFEELISEGTEFQVTSRWYLALIFLHEGNKDACREQLKLLKEEDPAFFNEYGKKLHRKIN
;
A
#
# COMPACT_ATOMS: atom_id res chain seq x y z
N MET A 1 39.10 -34.49 -26.65
CA MET A 1 37.76 -35.11 -26.85
C MET A 1 37.62 -36.33 -25.96
N THR A 2 36.65 -36.31 -25.04
CA THR A 2 36.23 -37.50 -24.27
C THR A 2 35.17 -38.30 -25.06
N ALA A 3 34.90 -39.53 -24.63
CA ALA A 3 34.05 -40.51 -25.34
C ALA A 3 32.59 -40.08 -25.57
N ASP A 4 32.19 -38.94 -25.01
CA ASP A 4 30.89 -38.31 -25.03
C ASP A 4 30.84 -37.02 -25.89
N GLY A 5 31.88 -36.76 -26.70
CA GLY A 5 31.85 -35.76 -27.77
C GLY A 5 31.84 -34.29 -27.32
N ARG A 6 32.07 -34.02 -26.02
CA ARG A 6 32.19 -32.65 -25.51
C ARG A 6 33.65 -32.18 -25.52
N PRO A 7 33.92 -30.92 -25.90
CA PRO A 7 35.28 -30.38 -25.84
C PRO A 7 35.72 -30.24 -24.39
N GLN A 8 36.94 -30.69 -24.09
CA GLN A 8 37.51 -30.60 -22.75
C GLN A 8 37.83 -29.12 -22.45
N LYS A 9 37.70 -28.65 -21.20
CA LYS A 9 37.95 -27.24 -20.83
C LYS A 9 39.33 -26.73 -21.29
N SER A 10 40.31 -27.61 -21.47
CA SER A 10 41.64 -27.30 -22.00
C SER A 10 41.66 -26.96 -23.49
N ASP A 11 40.64 -27.37 -24.26
CA ASP A 11 40.56 -27.17 -25.71
C ASP A 11 39.99 -25.79 -26.07
N ILE A 12 39.17 -25.20 -25.18
CA ILE A 12 38.61 -23.85 -25.35
C ILE A 12 39.71 -22.79 -25.27
N GLY A 13 40.65 -22.96 -24.34
CA GLY A 13 41.80 -22.06 -24.21
C GLY A 13 42.76 -22.12 -25.40
N ARG A 14 42.87 -23.28 -26.05
CA ARG A 14 43.69 -23.45 -27.28
C ARG A 14 42.98 -22.83 -28.49
N TRP A 15 41.67 -23.04 -28.63
CA TRP A 15 40.88 -22.48 -29.73
C TRP A 15 40.86 -20.95 -29.74
N LEU A 16 40.77 -20.30 -28.57
CA LEU A 16 40.86 -18.83 -28.44
C LEU A 16 42.25 -18.27 -28.75
N LYS A 17 43.30 -19.10 -28.61
CA LYS A 17 44.68 -18.75 -28.95
C LYS A 17 44.94 -18.87 -30.46
N GLU A 18 44.26 -19.80 -31.11
CA GLU A 18 44.37 -20.09 -32.55
C GLU A 18 43.42 -19.22 -33.39
N ASN A 19 42.41 -18.61 -32.78
CA ASN A 19 41.44 -17.71 -33.43
C ASN A 19 41.34 -16.37 -32.67
N PRO A 20 42.39 -15.53 -32.67
CA PRO A 20 42.29 -14.20 -32.08
C PRO A 20 41.21 -13.41 -32.83
N LEU A 21 40.30 -12.82 -32.06
CA LEU A 21 39.25 -11.96 -32.62
C LEU A 21 39.91 -10.79 -33.38
N PRO A 22 39.34 -10.37 -34.51
CA PRO A 22 39.94 -9.32 -35.34
C PRO A 22 40.12 -8.05 -34.51
N GLU A 23 41.35 -7.55 -34.46
CA GLU A 23 41.67 -6.25 -33.86
C GLU A 23 40.84 -5.17 -34.56
N GLN A 24 39.83 -4.66 -33.85
CA GLN A 24 39.19 -3.41 -34.22
C GLN A 24 40.03 -2.29 -33.64
N GLU A 25 40.82 -1.67 -34.51
CA GLU A 25 41.49 -0.40 -34.22
C GLU A 25 40.45 0.68 -33.89
N GLY A 26 40.63 1.31 -32.74
CA GLY A 26 40.13 2.65 -32.46
C GLY A 26 38.77 2.71 -31.78
N LEU A 27 38.73 2.45 -30.47
CA LEU A 27 37.80 3.10 -29.53
C LEU A 27 38.22 2.80 -28.09
N ASP A 28 39.34 3.41 -27.68
CA ASP A 28 39.65 3.59 -26.26
C ASP A 28 38.69 4.62 -25.66
N ALA A 29 38.26 4.35 -24.42
CA ALA A 29 37.46 5.19 -23.53
C ALA A 29 35.93 5.05 -23.58
N PHE A 30 35.39 3.84 -23.37
CA PHE A 30 34.24 3.67 -22.49
C PHE A 30 34.38 2.34 -21.75
N GLY A 31 34.56 2.42 -20.42
CA GLY A 31 34.56 1.26 -19.55
C GLY A 31 33.24 0.51 -19.69
N VAL A 32 33.32 -0.76 -20.11
CA VAL A 32 32.17 -1.66 -20.11
C VAL A 32 31.72 -1.78 -18.65
N PRO A 33 30.51 -1.35 -18.29
CA PRO A 33 30.07 -1.41 -16.91
C PRO A 33 29.89 -2.87 -16.50
N GLU A 34 30.31 -3.16 -15.26
CA GLU A 34 30.11 -4.42 -14.51
C GLU A 34 28.65 -4.93 -14.59
N GLU A 35 27.72 -4.03 -14.92
CA GLU A 35 26.31 -4.23 -15.21
C GLU A 35 26.03 -5.17 -16.41
N LEU A 36 26.87 -5.18 -17.45
CA LEU A 36 26.73 -6.10 -18.60
C LEU A 36 27.15 -7.54 -18.25
N PHE A 37 28.06 -7.69 -17.29
CA PHE A 37 28.48 -8.99 -16.77
C PHE A 37 27.38 -9.60 -15.89
N LEU A 38 26.76 -8.78 -15.04
CA LEU A 38 25.61 -9.17 -14.21
C LEU A 38 24.35 -9.49 -15.04
N LEU A 39 24.10 -8.76 -16.14
CA LEU A 39 23.01 -9.09 -17.08
C LEU A 39 23.23 -10.43 -17.79
N HIS A 40 24.48 -10.78 -18.10
CA HIS A 40 24.82 -12.07 -18.71
C HIS A 40 24.74 -13.23 -17.68
N GLU A 41 25.01 -12.97 -16.40
CA GLU A 41 24.82 -13.93 -15.31
C GLU A 41 23.35 -14.16 -14.97
N LEU A 42 22.55 -13.08 -14.91
CA LEU A 42 21.10 -13.14 -14.67
C LEU A 42 20.36 -13.86 -15.80
N THR A 43 20.71 -13.60 -17.06
CA THR A 43 20.12 -14.34 -18.20
C THR A 43 20.59 -15.80 -18.27
N GLY A 44 21.74 -16.14 -17.66
CA GLY A 44 22.21 -17.50 -17.48
C GLY A 44 21.42 -18.26 -16.41
N LEU A 45 21.12 -17.59 -15.29
CA LEU A 45 20.28 -18.09 -14.19
C LEU A 45 18.81 -18.23 -14.61
N GLU A 46 18.24 -17.27 -15.34
CA GLU A 46 16.89 -17.40 -15.91
C GLU A 46 16.80 -18.60 -16.87
N LYS A 47 17.81 -18.81 -17.73
CA LYS A 47 17.85 -19.97 -18.62
C LYS A 47 18.05 -21.29 -17.88
N GLN A 48 18.72 -21.29 -16.73
CA GLN A 48 18.85 -22.49 -15.88
C GLN A 48 17.56 -22.76 -15.10
N ALA A 49 16.92 -21.73 -14.55
CA ALA A 49 15.63 -21.82 -13.86
C ALA A 49 14.53 -22.29 -14.83
N ASP A 50 14.45 -21.72 -16.03
CA ASP A 50 13.50 -22.15 -17.07
C ASP A 50 13.75 -23.59 -17.51
N ARG A 51 15.02 -24.01 -17.65
CA ARG A 51 15.36 -25.40 -17.98
C ARG A 51 15.03 -26.37 -16.83
N PHE A 52 15.24 -25.96 -15.58
CA PHE A 52 14.89 -26.73 -14.38
C PHE A 52 13.37 -26.86 -14.22
N ILE A 53 12.62 -25.75 -14.39
CA ILE A 53 11.16 -25.73 -14.39
C ILE A 53 10.60 -26.61 -15.50
N ARG A 54 11.13 -26.55 -16.73
CA ARG A 54 10.69 -27.44 -17.83
C ARG A 54 10.98 -28.91 -17.54
N THR A 55 12.09 -29.23 -16.88
CA THR A 55 12.44 -30.60 -16.52
C THR A 55 11.53 -31.13 -15.41
N LEU A 56 11.27 -30.31 -14.38
CA LEU A 56 10.30 -30.60 -13.32
C LEU A 56 8.88 -30.76 -13.88
N VAL A 57 8.44 -29.89 -14.79
CA VAL A 57 7.13 -30.00 -15.45
C VAL A 57 7.05 -31.25 -16.31
N ALA A 58 8.13 -31.64 -17.01
CA ALA A 58 8.15 -32.87 -17.81
C ALA A 58 8.13 -34.14 -16.94
N GLU A 59 8.77 -34.14 -15.78
CA GLU A 59 8.71 -35.24 -14.80
C GLU A 59 7.37 -35.29 -14.07
N ASP A 60 6.80 -34.13 -13.69
CA ASP A 60 5.46 -34.01 -13.14
C ASP A 60 4.39 -34.46 -14.13
N GLN A 61 4.54 -34.14 -15.43
CA GLN A 61 3.63 -34.62 -16.46
C GLN A 61 3.74 -36.13 -16.66
N LYS A 62 4.92 -36.72 -16.54
CA LYS A 62 5.08 -38.19 -16.54
C LYS A 62 4.45 -38.84 -15.31
N LEU A 63 4.61 -38.24 -14.14
CA LEU A 63 4.03 -38.73 -12.89
C LEU A 63 2.49 -38.62 -12.92
N LEU A 64 1.95 -37.48 -13.36
CA LEU A 64 0.52 -37.26 -13.58
C LEU A 64 -0.03 -38.17 -14.69
N PHE A 65 0.75 -38.47 -15.73
CA PHE A 65 0.39 -39.42 -16.77
C PHE A 65 0.30 -40.86 -16.22
N TYR A 66 1.23 -41.26 -15.35
CA TYR A 66 1.16 -42.55 -14.66
C TYR A 66 -0.02 -42.64 -13.70
N ILE A 67 -0.30 -41.59 -12.92
CA ILE A 67 -1.44 -41.55 -12.00
C ILE A 67 -2.79 -41.49 -12.75
N SER A 68 -2.87 -40.75 -13.87
CA SER A 68 -4.10 -40.66 -14.69
C SER A 68 -4.39 -41.91 -15.51
N ARG A 69 -3.36 -42.67 -15.91
CA ARG A 69 -3.55 -43.92 -16.66
C ARG A 69 -4.04 -45.05 -15.77
N ASP A 70 -3.49 -45.16 -14.55
CA ASP A 70 -3.65 -46.38 -13.76
C ASP A 70 -4.47 -46.21 -12.45
N LEU A 71 -4.68 -45.00 -11.91
CA LEU A 71 -5.28 -44.83 -10.57
C LEU A 71 -6.68 -44.20 -10.50
N ALA A 72 -7.02 -43.19 -11.31
CA ALA A 72 -8.39 -42.63 -11.41
C ALA A 72 -8.43 -41.47 -12.44
N PRO A 73 -8.74 -41.72 -13.72
CA PRO A 73 -8.77 -40.69 -14.75
C PRO A 73 -9.80 -39.57 -14.49
N ASP A 74 -10.87 -39.88 -13.74
CA ASP A 74 -11.93 -38.93 -13.43
C ASP A 74 -11.52 -37.89 -12.37
N LEU A 75 -10.60 -38.26 -11.45
CA LEU A 75 -10.14 -37.35 -10.40
C LEU A 75 -9.20 -36.26 -10.92
N ILE A 76 -8.45 -36.55 -12.00
CA ILE A 76 -7.42 -35.63 -12.53
C ILE A 76 -8.02 -34.59 -13.47
N ARG A 77 -9.13 -34.89 -14.15
CA ARG A 77 -9.82 -33.91 -15.01
C ARG A 77 -10.38 -32.71 -14.24
N GLU A 78 -10.60 -32.84 -12.94
CA GLU A 78 -11.03 -31.71 -12.11
C GLU A 78 -9.88 -30.83 -11.61
N VAL A 79 -8.61 -31.24 -11.78
CA VAL A 79 -7.48 -30.67 -11.02
C VAL A 79 -6.66 -29.61 -11.80
N LEU A 80 -7.01 -29.20 -13.02
CA LEU A 80 -6.34 -28.05 -13.69
C LEU A 80 -7.29 -27.22 -14.58
N PRO A 81 -7.16 -25.87 -14.64
CA PRO A 81 -6.23 -24.96 -13.95
C PRO A 81 -6.85 -24.29 -12.70
N PHE A 82 -6.04 -23.55 -11.92
CA PHE A 82 -6.45 -22.88 -10.68
C PHE A 82 -6.43 -21.35 -10.82
N ASP A 83 -7.49 -20.68 -10.36
CA ASP A 83 -7.65 -19.23 -10.51
C ASP A 83 -7.15 -18.44 -9.28
N SER A 84 -6.96 -19.09 -8.11
CA SER A 84 -6.42 -18.43 -6.91
C SER A 84 -5.72 -19.37 -5.91
N PRO A 85 -4.83 -18.85 -5.04
CA PRO A 85 -4.13 -19.65 -4.01
C PRO A 85 -5.07 -20.35 -3.01
N GLU A 86 -6.22 -19.75 -2.71
CA GLU A 86 -7.20 -20.30 -1.77
C GLU A 86 -7.92 -21.52 -2.35
N GLN A 87 -8.23 -21.49 -3.66
CA GLN A 87 -8.82 -22.63 -4.36
C GLN A 87 -7.87 -23.82 -4.43
N TYR A 88 -6.56 -23.56 -4.50
CA TYR A 88 -5.54 -24.60 -4.47
C TYR A 88 -5.55 -25.36 -3.13
N TRP A 89 -5.59 -24.64 -2.00
CA TRP A 89 -5.59 -25.28 -0.67
C TRP A 89 -6.84 -26.12 -0.42
N ILE A 90 -8.03 -25.59 -0.73
CA ILE A 90 -9.29 -26.32 -0.54
C ILE A 90 -9.31 -27.60 -1.37
N ARG A 91 -8.85 -27.55 -2.62
CA ARG A 91 -8.82 -28.74 -3.49
C ARG A 91 -7.70 -29.72 -3.12
N LYS A 92 -6.54 -29.24 -2.65
CA LYS A 92 -5.49 -30.08 -2.07
C LYS A 92 -6.04 -30.88 -0.89
N GLU A 93 -6.76 -30.22 0.02
CA GLU A 93 -7.41 -30.86 1.16
C GLU A 93 -8.43 -31.92 0.71
N GLN A 94 -9.29 -31.59 -0.25
CA GLN A 94 -10.29 -32.51 -0.81
C GLN A 94 -9.66 -33.71 -1.51
N LEU A 95 -8.57 -33.51 -2.25
CA LEU A 95 -7.81 -34.58 -2.90
C LEU A 95 -7.17 -35.50 -1.85
N MET A 96 -6.56 -34.93 -0.82
CA MET A 96 -5.96 -35.70 0.28
C MET A 96 -7.02 -36.50 1.04
N GLN A 97 -8.18 -35.91 1.32
CA GLN A 97 -9.31 -36.60 1.94
C GLN A 97 -9.88 -37.69 1.02
N GLY A 98 -9.98 -37.43 -0.28
CA GLY A 98 -10.43 -38.38 -1.29
C GLY A 98 -9.51 -39.60 -1.38
N LEU A 99 -8.20 -39.36 -1.43
CA LEU A 99 -7.17 -40.41 -1.38
C LEU A 99 -7.24 -41.20 -0.08
N GLN A 100 -7.33 -40.52 1.07
CA GLN A 100 -7.43 -41.18 2.37
C GLN A 100 -8.69 -42.05 2.48
N LYS A 101 -9.79 -41.63 1.84
CA LYS A 101 -11.05 -42.37 1.80
C LYS A 101 -11.02 -43.53 0.81
N SER A 102 -10.40 -43.36 -0.36
CA SER A 102 -10.30 -44.41 -1.39
C SER A 102 -9.34 -45.53 -1.01
N PHE A 103 -8.30 -45.21 -0.22
CA PHE A 103 -7.30 -46.19 0.19
C PHE A 103 -7.61 -46.95 1.49
N GLY A 104 -8.66 -46.56 2.23
CA GLY A 104 -9.16 -47.33 3.37
C GLY A 104 -8.22 -47.33 4.58
N ARG A 105 -8.78 -47.34 5.78
CA ARG A 105 -8.02 -47.51 7.03
C ARG A 105 -7.46 -48.93 7.06
N ASP A 106 -6.22 -49.11 6.63
CA ASP A 106 -5.20 -49.96 7.25
C ASP A 106 -3.92 -49.94 6.40
N ILE A 107 -3.35 -48.74 6.24
CA ILE A 107 -1.96 -48.60 5.78
C ILE A 107 -1.09 -48.52 7.03
N THR A 108 -0.99 -49.62 7.75
CA THR A 108 0.08 -49.81 8.73
C THR A 108 1.35 -50.19 7.97
N ALA A 109 2.20 -49.20 7.73
CA ALA A 109 3.65 -49.30 7.65
C ALA A 109 4.26 -50.55 6.97
N GLU A 110 3.83 -50.90 5.75
CA GLU A 110 4.69 -51.70 4.87
C GLU A 110 5.64 -50.79 4.07
N PRO A 111 6.94 -51.15 3.96
CA PRO A 111 7.99 -50.34 3.32
C PRO A 111 7.93 -50.33 1.78
N GLY A 112 6.73 -50.28 1.21
CA GLY A 112 6.48 -50.19 -0.24
C GLY A 112 5.55 -49.06 -0.65
N ASN A 113 5.15 -48.19 0.29
CA ASN A 113 4.24 -47.07 0.00
C ASN A 113 4.99 -45.82 -0.51
N ASP A 114 5.83 -46.05 -1.52
CA ASP A 114 6.65 -45.04 -2.19
C ASP A 114 5.79 -43.94 -2.81
N LEU A 115 4.54 -44.25 -3.18
CA LEU A 115 3.65 -43.31 -3.85
C LEU A 115 3.14 -42.20 -2.92
N ILE A 116 2.69 -42.52 -1.70
CA ILE A 116 2.21 -41.49 -0.75
C ILE A 116 3.38 -40.60 -0.32
N THR A 117 4.55 -41.21 -0.10
CA THR A 117 5.78 -40.49 0.25
C THR A 117 6.23 -39.59 -0.91
N ALA A 118 6.21 -40.08 -2.15
CA ALA A 118 6.54 -39.29 -3.34
C ALA A 118 5.57 -38.13 -3.55
N VAL A 119 4.26 -38.36 -3.42
CA VAL A 119 3.24 -37.30 -3.53
C VAL A 119 3.45 -36.25 -2.44
N THR A 120 3.73 -36.65 -1.21
CA THR A 120 4.02 -35.73 -0.10
C THR A 120 5.29 -34.90 -0.38
N HIS A 121 6.35 -35.52 -0.91
CA HIS A 121 7.57 -34.83 -1.29
C HIS A 121 7.35 -33.82 -2.42
N VAL A 122 6.56 -34.17 -3.44
CA VAL A 122 6.22 -33.25 -4.54
C VAL A 122 5.45 -32.04 -4.00
N PHE A 123 4.51 -32.25 -3.08
CA PHE A 123 3.81 -31.13 -2.43
C PHE A 123 4.75 -30.22 -1.62
N MET A 124 5.67 -30.79 -0.84
CA MET A 124 6.66 -30.00 -0.07
C MET A 124 7.63 -29.23 -0.98
N ILE A 125 8.05 -29.82 -2.11
CA ILE A 125 8.90 -29.16 -3.09
C ILE A 125 8.16 -27.97 -3.72
N ARG A 126 6.89 -28.15 -4.09
CA ARG A 126 6.06 -27.08 -4.65
C ARG A 126 5.83 -25.94 -3.67
N GLU A 127 5.61 -26.25 -2.39
CA GLU A 127 5.45 -25.26 -1.33
C GLU A 127 6.73 -24.43 -1.13
N LYS A 128 7.89 -25.09 -1.01
CA LYS A 128 9.18 -24.39 -0.93
C LYS A 128 9.50 -23.57 -2.17
N LEU A 129 9.12 -24.05 -3.36
CA LEU A 129 9.32 -23.30 -4.60
C LEU A 129 8.46 -22.02 -4.62
N ALA A 130 7.20 -22.12 -4.15
CA ALA A 130 6.32 -20.96 -4.05
C ALA A 130 6.85 -19.93 -3.05
N GLU A 131 7.36 -20.37 -1.88
CA GLU A 131 8.01 -19.49 -0.91
C GLU A 131 9.24 -18.78 -1.50
N MET A 132 10.09 -19.51 -2.24
CA MET A 132 11.26 -18.91 -2.90
C MET A 132 10.88 -17.86 -3.95
N ILE A 133 9.85 -18.13 -4.76
CA ILE A 133 9.35 -17.17 -5.77
C ILE A 133 8.80 -15.90 -5.10
N LEU A 134 8.07 -16.03 -3.98
CA LEU A 134 7.58 -14.88 -3.23
C LEU A 134 8.71 -14.05 -2.62
N VAL A 135 9.73 -14.70 -2.05
CA VAL A 135 10.91 -14.01 -1.50
C VAL A 135 11.68 -13.28 -2.60
N GLU A 136 11.82 -13.87 -3.79
CA GLU A 136 12.49 -13.25 -4.93
C GLU A 136 11.71 -12.03 -5.46
N ALA A 137 10.37 -12.12 -5.51
CA ALA A 137 9.50 -11.01 -5.88
C ALA A 137 9.65 -9.82 -4.90
N ASP A 138 9.67 -10.08 -3.58
CA ASP A 138 9.87 -9.07 -2.54
C ASP A 138 11.25 -8.39 -2.64
N VAL A 139 12.29 -9.15 -3.01
CA VAL A 139 13.64 -8.60 -3.20
C VAL A 139 13.68 -7.71 -4.44
N GLN A 140 13.06 -8.11 -5.55
CA GLN A 140 12.96 -7.29 -6.75
C GLN A 140 12.14 -6.01 -6.52
N GLU A 141 11.06 -6.06 -5.74
CA GLU A 141 10.28 -4.88 -5.40
C GLU A 141 11.11 -3.86 -4.60
N LYS A 142 11.89 -4.33 -3.62
CA LYS A 142 12.79 -3.45 -2.83
C LYS A 142 13.89 -2.82 -3.67
N GLU A 143 14.47 -3.56 -4.62
CA GLU A 143 15.50 -3.01 -5.52
C GLU A 143 14.93 -1.99 -6.50
N THR A 144 13.75 -2.25 -7.07
CA THR A 144 13.07 -1.31 -7.98
C THR A 144 12.62 -0.05 -7.24
N GLU A 145 12.19 -0.15 -5.98
CA GLU A 145 11.85 1.00 -5.15
C GLU A 145 13.08 1.89 -4.87
N LYS A 146 14.23 1.27 -4.58
CA LYS A 146 15.51 1.98 -4.38
C LYS A 146 15.92 2.77 -5.63
N ILE A 147 15.75 2.18 -6.82
CA ILE A 147 16.02 2.85 -8.11
C ILE A 147 15.01 3.99 -8.34
N ARG A 148 13.72 3.79 -8.04
CA ARG A 148 12.66 4.80 -8.18
C ARG A 148 12.90 6.02 -7.28
N ASN A 149 13.28 5.79 -6.02
CA ASN A 149 13.56 6.86 -5.06
C ASN A 149 14.82 7.67 -5.45
N LYS A 150 15.86 7.00 -5.98
CA LYS A 150 17.05 7.67 -6.51
C LYS A 150 16.74 8.56 -7.72
N ARG A 151 15.79 8.17 -8.59
CA ARG A 151 15.31 8.99 -9.70
C ARG A 151 14.50 10.21 -9.22
N ARG A 152 13.58 10.03 -8.27
CA ARG A 152 12.77 11.13 -7.69
C ARG A 152 13.65 12.19 -7.01
N ALA A 153 14.65 11.76 -6.24
CA ALA A 153 15.59 12.68 -5.59
C ALA A 153 16.34 13.56 -6.60
N ARG A 154 16.77 12.99 -7.74
CA ARG A 154 17.45 13.75 -8.81
C ARG A 154 16.52 14.74 -9.51
N VAL A 155 15.27 14.37 -9.75
CA VAL A 155 14.28 15.27 -10.38
C VAL A 155 13.96 16.45 -9.45
N CYS A 156 13.75 16.21 -8.16
CA CYS A 156 13.52 17.28 -7.18
C CYS A 156 14.73 18.22 -7.05
N LEU A 157 15.96 17.69 -7.07
CA LEU A 157 17.16 18.52 -6.95
C LEU A 157 17.37 19.46 -8.15
N LEU A 158 16.96 19.03 -9.34
CA LEU A 158 17.05 19.83 -10.57
C LEU A 158 15.87 20.80 -10.75
N SER A 159 14.66 20.45 -10.28
CA SER A 159 13.46 21.30 -10.47
C SER A 159 13.30 22.39 -9.40
N ALA A 160 13.82 22.17 -8.18
CA ALA A 160 13.74 23.13 -7.08
C ALA A 160 14.21 24.56 -7.43
N PRO A 161 15.39 24.78 -8.06
CA PRO A 161 15.84 26.14 -8.38
C PRO A 161 14.96 26.81 -9.45
N VAL A 162 14.42 26.05 -10.40
CA VAL A 162 13.53 26.57 -11.46
C VAL A 162 12.21 27.04 -10.87
N ILE A 163 11.62 26.26 -9.96
CA ILE A 163 10.37 26.61 -9.26
C ILE A 163 10.59 27.86 -8.40
N LEU A 164 11.72 27.94 -7.68
CA LEU A 164 12.04 29.09 -6.82
C LEU A 164 12.23 30.37 -7.64
N LEU A 165 12.87 30.27 -8.81
CA LEU A 165 13.05 31.39 -9.73
C LEU A 165 11.70 31.85 -10.32
N LEU A 166 10.83 30.92 -10.73
CA LEU A 166 9.48 31.25 -11.18
C LEU A 166 8.68 31.93 -10.06
N ALA A 167 8.68 31.36 -8.84
CA ALA A 167 8.03 31.96 -7.69
C ALA A 167 8.55 33.38 -7.44
N PHE A 168 9.86 33.60 -7.53
CA PHE A 168 10.44 34.94 -7.40
C PHE A 168 9.95 35.90 -8.48
N VAL A 169 9.92 35.48 -9.75
CA VAL A 169 9.44 36.33 -10.87
C VAL A 169 7.96 36.71 -10.72
N PHE A 170 7.12 35.83 -10.18
CA PHE A 170 5.69 36.11 -10.00
C PHE A 170 5.38 36.87 -8.69
N ILE A 171 6.10 36.57 -7.60
CA ILE A 171 5.87 37.17 -6.29
C ILE A 171 6.53 38.55 -6.20
N TYR A 172 7.70 38.75 -6.79
CA TYR A 172 8.46 40.00 -6.68
C TYR A 172 7.69 41.24 -7.20
N PRO A 173 6.97 41.20 -8.33
CA PRO A 173 6.13 42.31 -8.77
C PRO A 173 4.91 42.53 -7.86
N ALA A 174 4.37 41.48 -7.26
CA ALA A 174 3.28 41.57 -6.29
C ALA A 174 3.74 42.25 -4.98
N LEU A 175 4.98 42.00 -4.56
CA LEU A 175 5.61 42.65 -3.41
C LEU A 175 5.99 44.12 -3.67
N LYS A 176 6.14 44.52 -4.94
CA LYS A 176 6.57 45.88 -5.33
C LYS A 176 5.42 46.87 -5.57
N LYS A 177 4.16 46.47 -5.35
CA LYS A 177 3.00 47.37 -5.40
C LYS A 177 2.79 48.09 -4.05
N PRO A 178 2.13 49.28 -4.06
CA PRO A 178 2.35 50.31 -3.06
C PRO A 178 1.78 49.94 -1.70
N ASP A 179 2.53 50.37 -0.68
CA ASP A 179 2.21 50.44 0.74
C ASP A 179 1.04 49.55 1.19
N ILE A 180 1.36 48.32 1.62
CA ILE A 180 0.42 47.36 2.19
C ILE A 180 -0.46 48.03 3.27
N LEU A 181 0.09 49.04 3.97
CA LEU A 181 -0.63 49.85 4.96
C LEU A 181 -1.78 50.67 4.34
N SER A 182 -1.63 51.16 3.11
CA SER A 182 -2.69 51.89 2.39
C SER A 182 -3.83 50.96 1.94
N LEU A 183 -3.49 49.74 1.50
CA LEU A 183 -4.46 48.69 1.19
C LEU A 183 -5.20 48.22 2.45
N PHE A 184 -4.50 48.07 3.58
CA PHE A 184 -5.13 47.75 4.85
C PHE A 184 -6.01 48.90 5.37
N ALA A 185 -5.58 50.15 5.21
CA ALA A 185 -6.39 51.32 5.57
C ALA A 185 -7.67 51.38 4.73
N GLN A 186 -7.56 51.17 3.41
CA GLN A 186 -8.70 51.17 2.50
C GLN A 186 -9.62 49.97 2.74
N TYR A 187 -9.07 48.80 3.02
CA TYR A 187 -9.83 47.62 3.43
C TYR A 187 -10.60 47.88 4.73
N LYS A 188 -9.93 48.45 5.74
CA LYS A 188 -10.54 48.78 7.04
C LYS A 188 -11.64 49.83 6.90
N THR A 189 -11.47 50.87 6.08
CA THR A 189 -12.52 51.88 5.86
C THR A 189 -13.71 51.33 5.08
N THR A 190 -13.47 50.45 4.10
CA THR A 190 -14.54 49.85 3.29
C THR A 190 -15.34 48.84 4.12
N PHE A 191 -14.67 48.02 4.94
CA PHE A 191 -15.34 47.09 5.84
C PHE A 191 -16.04 47.78 7.01
N GLN A 192 -15.46 48.82 7.62
CA GLN A 192 -16.13 49.52 8.72
C GLN A 192 -17.35 50.33 8.26
N ALA A 193 -17.39 50.82 7.02
CA ALA A 193 -18.54 51.56 6.50
C ALA A 193 -19.77 50.66 6.23
N ASP A 194 -19.58 49.36 5.97
CA ASP A 194 -20.67 48.40 5.72
C ASP A 194 -21.14 47.66 7.00
N THR A 195 -20.44 47.85 8.13
CA THR A 195 -20.76 47.18 9.42
C THR A 195 -22.09 47.57 10.06
N THR A 196 -22.75 48.63 9.61
CA THR A 196 -24.07 49.03 10.15
C THR A 196 -25.22 48.19 9.60
N ALA A 197 -24.96 47.36 8.58
CA ALA A 197 -25.89 46.36 8.05
C ALA A 197 -25.20 44.99 7.82
N ILE A 198 -24.12 44.67 8.55
CA ILE A 198 -23.57 43.32 8.52
C ILE A 198 -24.62 42.38 9.07
N ASP A 199 -25.10 41.54 8.17
CA ASP A 199 -25.96 40.41 8.39
C ASP A 199 -25.47 39.66 9.64
N THR A 200 -26.26 39.68 10.70
CA THR A 200 -25.95 39.03 11.98
C THR A 200 -25.61 37.54 11.80
N THR A 201 -26.09 36.96 10.71
CA THR A 201 -25.77 35.62 10.21
C THR A 201 -24.29 35.43 9.86
N GLN A 202 -23.68 36.35 9.10
CA GLN A 202 -22.27 36.25 8.71
C GLN A 202 -21.35 36.39 9.93
N TYR A 203 -21.75 37.21 10.90
CA TYR A 203 -21.00 37.39 12.15
C TYR A 203 -21.08 36.13 13.04
N ALA A 204 -22.23 35.47 13.12
CA ALA A 204 -22.39 34.21 13.83
C ALA A 204 -21.53 33.09 13.21
N GLY A 205 -21.51 32.98 11.88
CA GLY A 205 -20.69 31.99 11.17
C GLY A 205 -19.19 32.14 11.45
N ASN A 206 -18.66 33.36 11.38
CA ASN A 206 -17.25 33.61 11.67
C ASN A 206 -16.87 33.22 13.11
N ARG A 207 -17.72 33.54 14.10
CA ARG A 207 -17.50 33.15 15.50
C ARG A 207 -17.60 31.64 15.70
N PHE A 208 -18.50 30.96 15.01
CA PHE A 208 -18.60 29.50 15.08
C PHE A 208 -17.32 28.84 14.57
N TYR A 209 -16.79 29.26 13.42
CA TYR A 209 -15.54 28.71 12.89
C TYR A 209 -14.34 29.04 13.78
N GLN A 210 -14.32 30.23 14.40
CA GLN A 210 -13.30 30.59 15.38
C GLN A 210 -13.37 29.70 16.63
N ALA A 211 -14.57 29.42 17.14
CA ALA A 211 -14.76 28.50 18.26
C ALA A 211 -14.29 27.09 17.93
N MET A 212 -14.53 26.63 16.70
CA MET A 212 -14.00 25.36 16.20
C MET A 212 -12.47 25.33 16.14
N ASP A 213 -11.83 26.42 15.71
CA ASP A 213 -10.36 26.50 15.66
C ASP A 213 -9.74 26.39 17.05
N PHE A 214 -10.32 27.08 18.04
CA PHE A 214 -9.92 26.93 19.45
C PHE A 214 -10.14 25.50 19.97
N PHE A 215 -11.27 24.87 19.62
CA PHE A 215 -11.54 23.48 20.00
C PHE A 215 -10.51 22.50 19.42
N LEU A 216 -10.16 22.66 18.14
CA LEU A 216 -9.16 21.81 17.47
C LEU A 216 -7.74 22.05 17.99
N SER A 217 -7.46 23.24 18.52
CA SER A 217 -6.17 23.61 19.11
C SER A 217 -6.06 23.27 20.61
N ASP A 218 -7.04 22.57 21.18
CA ASP A 218 -7.14 22.23 22.61
C ASP A 218 -7.20 23.46 23.56
N GLU A 219 -7.61 24.62 23.02
CA GLU A 219 -7.89 25.85 23.76
C GLU A 219 -9.35 25.86 24.25
N LEU A 220 -9.68 24.85 25.08
CA LEU A 220 -11.06 24.56 25.49
C LEU A 220 -11.79 25.71 26.20
N PRO A 221 -11.17 26.53 27.08
CA PRO A 221 -11.86 27.65 27.73
C PRO A 221 -12.34 28.71 26.74
N GLN A 222 -11.52 29.05 25.74
CA GLN A 222 -11.86 30.00 24.69
C GLN A 222 -13.00 29.44 23.81
N ALA A 223 -12.88 28.18 23.40
CA ALA A 223 -13.89 27.50 22.59
C ALA A 223 -15.26 27.46 23.31
N ARG A 224 -15.26 27.08 24.60
CA ARG A 224 -16.47 27.07 25.44
C ARG A 224 -17.17 28.41 25.42
N THR A 225 -16.43 29.49 25.70
CA THR A 225 -16.99 30.84 25.84
C THR A 225 -17.71 31.25 24.56
N LEU A 226 -17.09 31.04 23.40
CA LEU A 226 -17.72 31.36 22.11
C LEU A 226 -18.94 30.48 21.80
N PHE A 227 -18.89 29.19 22.10
CA PHE A 227 -20.06 28.33 21.92
C PHE A 227 -21.22 28.72 22.85
N GLU A 228 -20.95 29.12 24.09
CA GLU A 228 -21.97 29.62 25.02
C GLU A 228 -22.61 30.93 24.53
N GLU A 229 -21.81 31.85 24.00
CA GLU A 229 -22.31 33.08 23.36
C GLU A 229 -23.24 32.75 22.18
N LEU A 230 -22.80 31.89 21.26
CA LEU A 230 -23.59 31.49 20.08
C LEU A 230 -24.92 30.81 20.44
N ILE A 231 -24.95 30.07 21.56
CA ILE A 231 -26.16 29.48 22.11
C ILE A 231 -27.06 30.56 22.72
N SER A 232 -26.50 31.47 23.50
CA SER A 232 -27.26 32.52 24.21
C SER A 232 -27.95 33.50 23.25
N GLU A 233 -27.33 33.73 22.09
CA GLU A 233 -27.85 34.63 21.06
C GLU A 233 -28.89 33.98 20.15
N GLY A 234 -29.12 32.67 20.26
CA GLY A 234 -30.09 31.96 19.43
C GLY A 234 -29.72 31.93 17.94
N THR A 235 -28.43 31.83 17.63
CA THR A 235 -27.94 31.78 16.24
C THR A 235 -28.33 30.46 15.55
N GLU A 236 -28.25 30.42 14.22
CA GLU A 236 -28.45 29.16 13.46
C GLU A 236 -27.49 28.03 13.85
N PHE A 237 -26.38 28.36 14.51
CA PHE A 237 -25.38 27.42 15.00
C PHE A 237 -25.66 26.92 16.42
N GLN A 238 -26.78 27.29 17.06
CA GLN A 238 -27.08 26.94 18.45
C GLN A 238 -27.01 25.42 18.71
N VAL A 239 -27.71 24.62 17.89
CA VAL A 239 -27.74 23.15 18.00
C VAL A 239 -26.34 22.55 17.88
N THR A 240 -25.60 22.96 16.85
CA THR A 240 -24.23 22.50 16.60
C THR A 240 -23.28 22.94 17.71
N SER A 241 -23.45 24.15 18.24
CA SER A 241 -22.66 24.69 19.36
C SER A 241 -22.91 23.90 20.65
N ARG A 242 -24.16 23.53 20.96
CA ARG A 242 -24.48 22.64 22.10
C ARG A 242 -23.78 21.29 21.99
N TRP A 243 -23.71 20.74 20.78
CA TRP A 243 -22.99 19.48 20.53
C TRP A 243 -21.50 19.61 20.84
N TYR A 244 -20.83 20.66 20.34
CA TYR A 244 -19.42 20.90 20.66
C TYR A 244 -19.20 21.21 22.15
N LEU A 245 -20.11 21.94 22.80
CA LEU A 245 -20.07 22.17 24.24
C LEU A 245 -20.11 20.86 25.03
N ALA A 246 -20.97 19.92 24.61
CA ALA A 246 -21.03 18.58 25.21
C ALA A 246 -19.71 17.82 25.03
N LEU A 247 -19.07 17.91 23.86
CA LEU A 247 -17.75 17.30 23.62
C LEU A 247 -16.66 17.92 24.50
N ILE A 248 -16.66 19.25 24.67
CA ILE A 248 -15.73 19.96 25.55
C ILE A 248 -15.89 19.47 27.00
N PHE A 249 -17.12 19.41 27.52
CA PHE A 249 -17.35 18.91 28.88
C PHE A 249 -16.94 17.45 29.05
N LEU A 250 -17.11 16.62 28.02
CA LEU A 250 -16.62 15.25 28.05
C LEU A 250 -15.09 15.19 28.10
N HIS A 251 -14.40 16.05 27.33
CA HIS A 251 -12.94 16.13 27.30
C HIS A 251 -12.36 16.55 28.65
N GLU A 252 -13.01 17.49 29.34
CA GLU A 252 -12.65 17.90 30.70
C GLU A 252 -13.04 16.88 31.78
N GLY A 253 -13.73 15.80 31.43
CA GLY A 253 -14.21 14.80 32.37
C GLY A 253 -15.46 15.19 33.16
N ASN A 254 -16.07 16.35 32.86
CA ASN A 254 -17.32 16.80 33.47
C ASN A 254 -18.54 16.11 32.82
N LYS A 255 -18.77 14.85 33.21
CA LYS A 255 -19.84 14.01 32.64
C LYS A 255 -21.24 14.57 32.90
N ASP A 256 -21.46 15.26 34.01
CA ASP A 256 -22.80 15.75 34.36
C ASP A 256 -23.20 16.94 33.49
N ALA A 257 -22.31 17.91 33.31
CA ALA A 257 -22.54 19.02 32.36
C ALA A 257 -22.69 18.50 30.92
N CYS A 258 -21.91 17.50 30.52
CA CYS A 258 -22.05 16.86 29.22
C CYS A 258 -23.45 16.24 29.02
N ARG A 259 -23.97 15.51 30.02
CA ARG A 259 -25.32 14.92 29.99
C ARG A 259 -26.40 16.01 29.90
N GLU A 260 -26.23 17.10 30.63
CA GLU A 260 -27.16 18.22 30.59
C GLU A 260 -27.25 18.82 29.18
N GLN A 261 -26.11 19.11 28.55
CA GLN A 261 -26.08 19.63 27.18
C GLN A 261 -26.69 18.65 26.17
N LEU A 262 -26.43 17.35 26.31
CA LEU A 262 -27.04 16.33 25.45
C LEU A 262 -28.56 16.20 25.65
N LYS A 263 -29.07 16.44 26.87
CA LYS A 263 -30.50 16.47 27.15
C LYS A 263 -31.16 17.67 26.46
N LEU A 264 -30.56 18.86 26.60
CA LEU A 264 -31.03 20.07 25.91
C LEU A 264 -31.00 19.90 24.40
N LEU A 265 -29.92 19.31 23.85
CA LEU A 265 -29.80 19.02 22.42
C LEU A 265 -30.92 18.07 21.93
N LYS A 266 -31.30 17.08 22.73
CA LYS A 266 -32.40 16.15 22.41
C LYS A 266 -33.77 16.84 22.41
N GLU A 267 -33.97 17.81 23.31
CA GLU A 267 -35.20 18.59 23.41
C GLU A 267 -35.32 19.59 22.24
N GLU A 268 -34.20 20.18 21.83
CA GLU A 268 -34.15 21.21 20.78
C GLU A 268 -34.18 20.63 19.36
N ASP A 269 -33.33 19.63 19.06
CA ASP A 269 -33.28 18.94 17.77
C ASP A 269 -33.16 17.41 17.94
N PRO A 270 -34.29 16.70 18.01
CA PRO A 270 -34.29 15.24 18.15
C PRO A 270 -33.64 14.52 16.97
N ALA A 271 -33.66 15.08 15.76
CA ALA A 271 -33.08 14.45 14.57
C ALA A 271 -31.55 14.45 14.66
N PHE A 272 -30.97 15.62 14.95
CA PHE A 272 -29.52 15.77 15.17
C PHE A 272 -29.04 14.89 16.34
N PHE A 273 -29.76 14.88 17.46
CA PHE A 273 -29.44 14.03 18.61
C PHE A 273 -29.45 12.53 18.26
N ASN A 274 -30.40 12.08 17.44
CA ASN A 274 -30.50 10.68 17.05
C ASN A 274 -29.31 10.22 16.20
N GLU A 275 -28.79 11.09 15.35
CA GLU A 275 -27.65 10.80 14.46
C GLU A 275 -26.32 10.76 15.22
N TYR A 276 -26.04 11.80 16.02
CA TYR A 276 -24.75 11.98 16.68
C TYR A 276 -24.80 11.75 18.20
N GLY A 277 -25.82 12.31 18.86
CA GLY A 277 -25.99 12.32 20.32
C GLY A 277 -26.11 10.94 20.97
N LYS A 278 -26.83 10.00 20.36
CA LYS A 278 -27.04 8.64 20.91
C LYS A 278 -25.74 7.87 21.16
N LYS A 279 -24.77 7.97 20.26
CA LYS A 279 -23.47 7.28 20.40
C LYS A 279 -22.68 7.84 21.57
N LEU A 280 -22.68 9.17 21.71
CA LEU A 280 -21.98 9.85 22.81
C LEU A 280 -22.65 9.53 24.15
N HIS A 281 -23.98 9.58 24.21
CA HIS A 281 -24.72 9.29 25.43
C HIS A 281 -24.46 7.87 25.97
N ARG A 282 -24.30 6.88 25.08
CA ARG A 282 -23.91 5.50 25.46
C ARG A 282 -22.48 5.37 25.98
N LYS A 283 -21.56 6.26 25.62
CA LYS A 283 -20.17 6.23 26.12
C LYS A 283 -20.04 6.86 27.52
N ILE A 284 -20.97 7.73 27.88
CA ILE A 284 -20.93 8.47 29.16
C ILE A 284 -21.54 7.64 30.30
N ASN A 285 -22.51 6.77 29.96
CA ASN A 285 -23.16 5.82 30.88
C ASN A 285 -22.40 4.50 30.94
#